data_AF-A0A972MU93-F1
#
_entry.id   AF-A0A972MU93-F1
#
_cell.length_a   1.000
_cell.length_b   1.000
_cell.length_c   1.000
_cell.angle_alpha   90.00
_cell.angle_beta   90.00
_cell.angle_gamma   90.00
#
_symmetry.space_group_name_H-M   'P 1'
#
loop_
_entity.id
_entity.type
_entity.pdbx_description
1 polymer ?
#
loop_
_entity_poly.entity_id
_entity_poly.type
_entity_poly.pdbx_seq_one_letter_code
_entity_poly.pdbx_strand_id
1 'polypeptide(L)'
;MPKEKAYKLLAEQENISNKKAKELIDRGLVYVGNKKVKIARGEIDTKTVFKVQQIEKPTLIYEDDDLLVVEKPAFVNSDEMERMFKGTQLLHRLDRETSGVLMLVKNEEFR
;
A
#
# COMPACT_ATOMS: atom_id res chain seq x y z
N MET A 1 -18.99 -12.58 23.67
CA MET A 1 -17.76 -11.76 23.72
C MET A 1 -18.07 -10.42 23.07
N PRO A 2 -17.59 -9.30 23.62
CA PRO A 2 -17.77 -7.99 22.99
C PRO A 2 -17.19 -8.00 21.57
N LYS A 3 -17.96 -7.49 20.62
CA LYS A 3 -17.56 -7.37 19.21
C LYS A 3 -17.51 -5.91 18.81
N GLU A 4 -16.56 -5.55 17.96
CA GLU A 4 -16.46 -4.22 17.36
C GLU A 4 -16.03 -4.34 15.90
N LYS A 5 -16.23 -3.31 15.10
CA LYS A 5 -15.80 -3.28 13.70
C LYS A 5 -14.28 -3.33 13.62
N ALA A 6 -13.75 -4.17 12.74
CA ALA A 6 -12.30 -4.39 12.61
C ALA A 6 -11.51 -3.09 12.39
N TYR A 7 -11.99 -2.16 11.56
CA TYR A 7 -11.30 -0.89 11.33
C TYR A 7 -11.22 0.01 12.58
N LYS A 8 -12.23 -0.04 13.46
CA LYS A 8 -12.23 0.76 14.69
C LYS A 8 -11.25 0.19 15.70
N LEU A 9 -11.31 -1.12 15.92
CA LEU A 9 -10.39 -1.79 16.82
C LEU A 9 -8.94 -1.61 16.36
N LEU A 10 -8.68 -1.70 15.05
CA LEU A 10 -7.36 -1.42 14.49
C LEU A 10 -6.94 0.05 14.66
N ALA A 11 -7.88 0.99 14.45
CA ALA A 11 -7.61 2.42 14.63
C ALA A 11 -7.20 2.75 16.07
N GLU A 12 -7.86 2.13 17.05
CA GLU A 12 -7.53 2.27 18.47
C GLU A 12 -6.19 1.62 18.82
N GLN A 13 -5.91 0.41 18.31
CA GLN A 13 -4.65 -0.30 18.59
C GLN A 13 -3.41 0.40 18.02
N GLU A 14 -3.50 0.88 16.78
CA GLU A 14 -2.38 1.52 16.07
C GLU A 14 -2.34 3.03 16.27
N ASN A 15 -3.28 3.61 17.02
CA ASN A 15 -3.45 5.05 17.22
C ASN A 15 -3.51 5.84 15.88
N ILE A 16 -4.31 5.35 14.93
CA ILE A 16 -4.50 5.94 13.61
C ILE A 16 -5.96 6.30 13.35
N SER A 17 -6.23 7.12 12.33
CA SER A 17 -7.62 7.43 11.97
C SER A 17 -8.38 6.20 11.45
N ASN A 18 -9.70 6.17 11.68
CA ASN A 18 -10.60 5.14 11.12
C ASN A 18 -10.46 4.98 9.60
N LYS A 19 -10.23 6.08 8.88
CA LYS A 19 -10.00 6.07 7.43
C LYS A 19 -8.70 5.33 7.10
N LYS A 20 -7.62 5.59 7.85
CA LYS A 20 -6.33 4.93 7.63
C LYS A 20 -6.38 3.45 7.99
N ALA A 21 -7.04 3.09 9.08
CA ALA A 21 -7.26 1.69 9.46
C ALA A 21 -8.03 0.93 8.39
N LYS A 22 -9.10 1.53 7.84
CA LYS A 22 -9.85 0.94 6.72
C LYS A 22 -8.96 0.75 5.49
N GLU A 23 -8.16 1.76 5.14
CA GLU A 23 -7.23 1.71 4.02
C GLU A 23 -6.21 0.56 4.16
N LEU A 24 -5.66 0.34 5.35
CA LEU A 24 -4.72 -0.76 5.62
C LEU A 24 -5.39 -2.14 5.45
N ILE A 25 -6.62 -2.29 5.91
CA ILE A 25 -7.40 -3.53 5.75
C ILE A 25 -7.73 -3.76 4.28
N ASP A 26 -8.20 -2.73 3.57
CA ASP A 26 -8.57 -2.83 2.16
C ASP A 26 -7.34 -3.10 1.26
N ARG A 27 -6.15 -2.58 1.64
CA ARG A 27 -4.87 -2.93 1.03
C ARG A 27 -4.41 -4.36 1.37
N GLY A 28 -5.08 -5.04 2.31
CA GLY A 28 -4.74 -6.40 2.71
C GLY A 28 -3.43 -6.50 3.51
N LEU A 29 -3.08 -5.44 4.25
CA LEU A 29 -1.86 -5.32 5.05
C LEU A 29 -2.09 -5.73 6.52
N VAL A 30 -3.30 -6.09 6.88
CA VAL A 30 -3.70 -6.37 8.26
C VAL A 30 -3.98 -7.85 8.43
N TYR A 31 -3.38 -8.45 9.45
CA TYR A 31 -3.48 -9.88 9.75
C TYR A 31 -3.94 -10.11 11.19
N VAL A 32 -4.64 -11.22 11.41
CA VAL A 32 -4.97 -11.77 12.72
C VAL A 32 -4.38 -13.17 12.78
N GLY A 33 -3.33 -13.36 13.58
CA GLY A 33 -2.48 -14.55 13.47
C GLY A 33 -1.91 -14.68 12.05
N ASN A 34 -2.24 -15.78 11.37
CA ASN A 34 -1.82 -16.03 9.98
C ASN A 34 -2.92 -15.75 8.94
N LYS A 35 -4.06 -15.18 9.34
CA LYS A 35 -5.19 -14.90 8.44
C LYS A 35 -5.27 -13.42 8.11
N LYS A 36 -5.35 -13.10 6.81
CA LYS A 36 -5.54 -11.72 6.33
C LYS A 36 -6.96 -11.25 6.64
N VAL A 37 -7.08 -10.05 7.21
CA VAL A 37 -8.37 -9.40 7.45
C VAL A 37 -8.85 -8.81 6.12
N LYS A 38 -9.98 -9.30 5.60
CA LYS A 38 -10.53 -8.86 4.30
C LYS A 38 -11.68 -7.85 4.42
N ILE A 39 -12.38 -7.82 5.56
CA ILE A 39 -13.60 -7.03 5.73
C ILE A 39 -13.39 -6.01 6.84
N ALA A 40 -13.12 -4.76 6.46
CA ALA A 40 -12.91 -3.67 7.42
C ALA A 40 -14.11 -3.44 8.35
N ARG A 41 -15.33 -3.57 7.82
CA ARG A 41 -16.59 -3.40 8.57
C ARG A 41 -17.05 -4.66 9.30
N GLY A 42 -16.33 -5.78 9.17
CA GLY A 42 -16.68 -7.03 9.83
C GLY A 42 -16.57 -6.88 11.34
N GLU A 43 -17.48 -7.53 12.07
CA GLU A 43 -17.41 -7.61 13.51
C GLU A 43 -16.31 -8.59 13.93
N ILE A 44 -15.46 -8.16 14.86
CA ILE A 44 -14.35 -8.95 15.39
C ILE A 44 -14.33 -8.86 16.92
N ASP A 45 -13.78 -9.88 17.58
CA ASP A 45 -13.62 -9.88 19.03
C ASP A 45 -12.66 -8.75 19.45
N THR A 46 -13.04 -7.95 20.45
CA THR A 46 -12.22 -6.83 20.92
C THR A 46 -10.87 -7.24 21.50
N LYS A 47 -10.69 -8.52 21.87
CA LYS A 47 -9.39 -9.07 22.31
C LYS A 47 -8.46 -9.43 21.15
N THR A 48 -8.92 -9.29 19.91
CA THR A 48 -8.12 -9.62 18.73
C THR A 48 -6.94 -8.67 18.61
N VAL A 49 -5.73 -9.21 18.46
CA VAL A 49 -4.53 -8.43 18.20
C VAL A 49 -4.25 -8.44 16.69
N PHE A 50 -4.21 -7.26 16.09
CA PHE A 50 -3.83 -7.13 14.69
C PHE A 50 -2.32 -7.07 14.53
N LYS A 51 -1.84 -7.59 13.39
CA LYS A 51 -0.48 -7.38 12.90
C LYS A 51 -0.56 -6.59 11.60
N VAL A 52 0.01 -5.39 11.60
CA VAL A 52 0.12 -4.57 10.39
C VAL A 52 1.44 -4.86 9.69
N GLN A 53 1.36 -5.26 8.43
CA GLN A 53 2.52 -5.39 7.56
C GLN A 53 2.93 -3.99 7.08
N GLN A 54 4.17 -3.61 7.38
CA GLN A 54 4.73 -2.36 6.86
C GLN A 54 4.95 -2.49 5.36
N ILE A 55 4.53 -1.47 4.61
CA ILE A 55 4.84 -1.35 3.20
C ILE A 55 6.25 -0.75 3.11
N GLU A 56 7.12 -1.40 2.37
CA GLU A 56 8.44 -0.84 2.07
C GLU A 56 8.29 0.43 1.23
N LYS A 57 9.26 1.34 1.36
CA LYS A 57 9.30 2.53 0.52
C LYS A 57 9.93 2.17 -0.82
N PRO A 58 9.49 2.78 -1.92
CA PRO A 58 10.18 2.61 -3.18
C PRO A 58 11.61 3.14 -3.11
N THR A 59 12.52 2.44 -3.77
CA THR A 59 13.94 2.79 -3.83
C THR A 59 14.28 3.22 -5.24
N LEU A 60 15.08 4.29 -5.38
CA LEU A 60 15.60 4.71 -6.67
C LEU A 60 16.69 3.73 -7.15
N ILE A 61 16.52 3.18 -8.35
CA ILE A 61 17.53 2.32 -8.98
C ILE A 61 18.40 3.16 -9.92
N TYR A 62 17.77 4.00 -10.75
CA TYR A 62 18.44 4.80 -11.76
C TYR A 62 17.62 6.03 -12.13
N GLU A 63 18.28 7.13 -12.46
CA GLU A 63 17.66 8.38 -12.89
C GLU A 63 18.57 9.11 -13.88
N ASP A 64 18.01 9.56 -15.00
CA ASP A 64 18.64 10.53 -15.92
C ASP A 64 17.63 11.61 -16.34
N ASP A 65 17.92 12.37 -17.39
CA ASP A 65 17.08 13.47 -17.85
C ASP A 65 15.73 12.99 -18.41
N ASP A 66 15.64 11.74 -18.89
CA ASP A 66 14.49 11.20 -19.60
C ASP A 66 13.76 10.10 -18.80
N LEU A 67 14.48 9.34 -17.97
CA LEU A 67 14.01 8.13 -17.30
C LEU A 67 14.21 8.19 -15.79
N LEU A 68 13.27 7.57 -15.09
CA LEU A 68 13.31 7.30 -13.67
C LEU A 68 12.94 5.84 -13.42
N VAL A 69 13.88 5.06 -12.91
CA VAL A 69 13.72 3.63 -12.66
C VAL A 69 13.73 3.39 -11.16
N VAL A 70 12.65 2.79 -10.66
CA VAL A 70 12.45 2.58 -9.22
C VAL A 70 12.11 1.12 -8.94
N GLU A 71 12.52 0.65 -7.76
CA GLU A 71 12.06 -0.62 -7.23
C GLU A 71 10.69 -0.40 -6.58
N LYS A 72 9.63 -0.90 -7.23
CA LYS A 72 8.27 -0.82 -6.70
C LYS A 72 8.07 -1.89 -5.63
N PRO A 73 7.69 -1.50 -4.40
CA PRO A 73 7.34 -2.45 -3.36
C PRO A 73 6.00 -3.13 -3.67
N ALA A 74 5.78 -4.33 -3.13
CA ALA A 74 4.47 -4.96 -3.17
C ALA A 74 3.45 -4.13 -2.38
N PHE A 75 2.18 -4.26 -2.73
CA PHE A 75 1.02 -3.56 -2.16
C PHE A 75 0.94 -2.05 -2.44
N VAL A 76 1.78 -1.52 -3.33
CA VAL A 76 1.70 -0.16 -3.88
C VAL A 76 1.25 -0.22 -5.33
N ASN A 77 0.25 0.59 -5.68
CA ASN A 77 -0.21 0.71 -7.06
C ASN A 77 0.77 1.53 -7.90
N SER A 78 0.91 1.19 -9.19
CA SER A 78 1.73 1.98 -10.12
C SER A 78 1.30 3.45 -10.18
N ASP A 79 0.00 3.73 -10.11
CA ASP A 79 -0.53 5.11 -10.09
C ASP A 79 -0.18 5.88 -8.80
N GLU A 80 0.08 5.18 -7.68
CA GLU A 80 0.61 5.82 -6.47
C GLU A 80 2.08 6.23 -6.67
N MET A 81 2.85 5.43 -7.40
CA MET A 81 4.26 5.73 -7.73
C MET A 81 4.36 6.99 -8.58
N GLU A 82 3.59 7.09 -9.66
CA GLU A 82 3.55 8.27 -10.52
C GLU A 82 3.22 9.56 -9.74
N ARG A 83 2.29 9.48 -8.79
CA ARG A 83 1.96 10.62 -7.91
C ARG A 83 3.08 10.97 -6.92
N MET A 84 3.86 9.99 -6.49
CA MET A 84 5.01 10.22 -5.62
C MET A 84 6.16 10.91 -6.37
N PHE A 85 6.37 10.55 -7.64
CA PHE A 85 7.43 11.11 -8.50
C PHE A 85 6.84 12.14 -9.48
N LYS A 86 6.66 13.37 -8.99
CA LYS A 86 6.09 14.47 -9.78
C LYS A 86 6.90 14.72 -11.06
N GLY A 87 6.19 15.06 -12.14
CA GLY A 87 6.82 15.34 -13.43
C GLY A 87 7.26 14.08 -14.17
N THR A 88 6.82 12.90 -13.71
CA THR A 88 7.03 11.64 -14.43
C THR A 88 5.70 11.01 -14.83
N GLN A 89 5.72 10.16 -15.85
CA GLN A 89 4.60 9.36 -16.32
C GLN A 89 4.95 7.87 -16.33
N LEU A 90 3.95 7.00 -16.17
CA LEU A 90 4.14 5.55 -16.21
C LEU A 90 4.45 5.05 -17.64
N LEU A 91 5.61 4.42 -17.82
CA LEU A 91 5.95 3.73 -19.07
C LEU A 91 5.22 2.37 -19.16
N HIS A 92 5.15 1.66 -18.04
CA HIS A 92 4.41 0.42 -17.90
C HIS A 92 3.85 0.31 -16.48
N ARG A 93 2.99 -0.69 -16.25
CA ARG A 93 2.36 -0.91 -14.95
C ARG A 93 2.77 -2.27 -14.40
N LEU A 94 2.93 -2.32 -13.09
CA LEU A 94 2.97 -3.54 -12.31
C LEU A 94 1.69 -3.65 -11.48
N ASP A 95 1.18 -4.87 -11.34
CA ASP A 95 0.06 -5.16 -10.45
C ASP A 95 0.40 -4.76 -9.01
N ARG A 96 -0.64 -4.43 -8.25
CA ARG A 96 -0.51 -3.95 -6.86
C ARG A 96 0.31 -4.91 -6.00
N GLU A 97 0.11 -6.21 -6.16
CA GLU A 97 0.76 -7.24 -5.33
C GLU A 97 2.15 -7.64 -5.83
N THR A 98 2.55 -7.18 -7.02
CA THR A 98 3.85 -7.48 -7.63
C THR A 98 4.89 -6.48 -7.16
N SER A 99 6.03 -6.95 -6.64
CA SER A 99 7.23 -6.13 -6.46
C SER A 99 8.14 -6.26 -7.69
N GLY A 100 8.90 -5.22 -8.00
CA GLY A 100 9.87 -5.27 -9.09
C GLY A 100 10.20 -3.91 -9.68
N VAL A 101 10.94 -3.92 -10.77
CA VAL A 101 11.40 -2.71 -11.46
C VAL A 101 10.22 -2.04 -12.17
N LEU A 102 9.99 -0.77 -11.85
CA LEU A 102 9.01 0.10 -12.50
C LEU A 102 9.76 1.26 -13.16
N MET A 103 9.51 1.48 -14.44
CA MET A 103 10.07 2.60 -15.20
C MET A 103 9.03 3.71 -15.37
N LEU A 104 9.48 4.94 -15.13
CA LEU A 104 8.76 6.18 -15.29
C LEU A 104 9.53 7.06 -16.27
N VAL A 105 8.84 7.80 -17.15
CA VAL A 105 9.43 8.72 -18.12
C VAL A 105 9.20 10.17 -17.69
N LYS A 106 10.16 11.05 -17.94
CA LYS A 106 10.12 12.49 -17.60
C LYS A 106 9.66 13.36 -18.76
N ASN A 107 9.62 12.80 -19.98
CA ASN A 107 9.29 13.47 -21.23
C ASN A 107 8.23 12.67 -22.03
N GLU A 108 7.51 13.34 -22.93
CA GLU A 108 6.46 12.68 -23.73
C GLU A 108 7.02 11.93 -24.95
N GLU A 109 8.27 12.16 -25.34
CA GLU A 109 8.89 11.51 -26.50
C GLU A 109 9.11 10.00 -26.30
N PHE A 110 9.22 9.54 -25.05
CA PHE A 110 9.45 8.14 -24.69
C PHE A 110 8.17 7.38 -24.28
N ARG A 111 6.99 7.99 -24.48
CA ARG A 111 5.71 7.39 -24.13
C ARG A 111 5.18 6.43 -25.20
#